data_AF-A0A933WES1-F1
#
_entry.id   AF-A0A933WES1-F1
#
_cell.length_a   1.000
_cell.length_b   1.000
_cell.length_c   1.000
_cell.angle_alpha   90.00
_cell.angle_beta   90.00
_cell.angle_gamma   90.00
#
_symmetry.space_group_name_H-M   'P 1'
#
loop_
_entity.id
_entity.type
_entity.pdbx_description
1 polymer ?
#
loop_
_entity_poly.entity_id
_entity_poly.type
_entity_poly.pdbx_seq_one_letter_code
_entity_poly.pdbx_strand_id
1 'polypeptide(L)' 'MNDFLLLPTSCRHCEDPSCMSRCPTGAISRDFSGEIYHKDFCAGCGNCAKNCPYGNISMGTVSDNGQEEKIT' A
#
# COMPACT_ATOMS: atom_id res chain seq x y z
N MET A 1 5.25 1.14 32.46
CA MET A 1 5.88 0.71 31.19
C MET A 1 4.94 1.09 30.06
N ASN A 2 4.94 2.36 29.67
CA ASN A 2 4.23 2.83 28.48
C ASN A 2 5.17 3.82 27.81
N ASP A 3 6.11 3.29 27.05
CA ASP A 3 6.84 4.08 26.07
C ASP A 3 5.86 4.26 24.89
N PHE A 4 5.13 5.37 24.87
CA PHE A 4 4.30 5.77 23.74
C PHE A 4 5.23 6.17 22.58
N LEU A 5 5.83 5.17 21.95
CA LEU A 5 6.62 5.35 20.74
C LEU A 5 5.68 5.71 19.59
N LEU A 6 5.77 6.95 19.14
CA LEU A 6 5.10 7.41 17.92
C LEU A 6 5.89 6.90 16.71
N LEU A 7 5.49 5.75 16.19
CA LEU A 7 6.04 5.21 14.95
C LEU A 7 5.22 5.71 13.76
N PRO A 8 5.88 6.20 12.68
CA PRO A 8 5.17 6.60 11.47
C PRO A 8 4.51 5.38 10.82
N THR A 9 3.21 5.47 10.56
CA THR A 9 2.37 4.42 9.96
C THR A 9 2.22 4.55 8.45
N SER A 10 3.11 5.30 7.79
CA SER A 10 3.10 5.52 6.33
C SER A 10 3.92 4.47 5.58
N CYS A 11 3.71 4.35 4.26
CA CYS A 11 4.52 3.48 3.41
C CYS A 11 6.03 3.73 3.61
N ARG A 12 6.81 2.65 3.72
CA ARG A 12 8.24 2.70 4.06
C ARG A 12 9.17 2.63 2.85
N HIS A 13 8.63 2.52 1.64
CA HIS A 13 9.39 2.39 0.39
C HIS A 13 10.51 1.33 0.48
N CYS A 14 10.13 0.14 0.92
CA CYS A 14 11.05 -0.98 1.18
C CYS A 14 11.93 -1.28 -0.03
N GLU A 15 13.20 -1.62 0.21
CA GLU A 15 14.13 -2.02 -0.85
C GLU A 15 13.71 -3.32 -1.55
N ASP A 16 13.23 -4.31 -0.76
CA ASP A 16 12.55 -5.52 -1.24
C ASP A 16 11.05 -5.47 -0.88
N PRO A 17 10.20 -4.92 -1.76
CA PRO A 17 8.78 -4.74 -1.47
C PRO A 17 7.97 -6.03 -1.72
N SER A 18 7.66 -6.75 -0.65
CA SER A 18 6.76 -7.93 -0.72
C SER A 18 5.38 -7.61 -1.31
N CYS A 19 4.90 -6.37 -1.12
CA CYS A 19 3.66 -5.89 -1.72
C CYS A 19 3.70 -5.82 -3.25
N MET A 20 4.87 -5.57 -3.84
CA MET A 20 5.08 -5.56 -5.29
C MET A 20 5.15 -7.00 -5.84
N SER A 21 5.97 -7.86 -5.21
CA SER A 21 6.13 -9.27 -5.62
C SER A 21 4.85 -10.09 -5.49
N ARG A 22 3.92 -9.71 -4.60
CA ARG A 22 2.64 -10.41 -4.40
C ARG A 22 1.47 -9.81 -5.18
N CYS A 23 1.68 -8.71 -5.90
CA CYS A 23 0.63 -8.12 -6.73
C CYS A 23 0.51 -8.89 -8.05
N PRO A 24 -0.57 -9.66 -8.29
CA PRO A 24 -0.68 -10.48 -9.49
C PRO A 24 -0.88 -9.64 -10.76
N THR A 25 -1.43 -8.44 -10.63
CA THR A 25 -1.66 -7.53 -11.75
C THR A 25 -0.47 -6.62 -12.03
N GLY A 26 0.48 -6.49 -11.10
CA GLY A 26 1.56 -5.49 -11.20
C GLY A 26 1.08 -4.06 -10.93
N ALA A 27 -0.05 -3.87 -10.24
CA ALA A 27 -0.60 -2.55 -9.90
C ALA A 27 0.22 -1.82 -8.81
N ILE A 28 1.14 -2.50 -8.12
CA ILE A 28 2.12 -1.86 -7.23
C ILE A 28 3.42 -1.74 -8.02
N SER A 29 4.04 -0.56 -8.02
CA SER A 29 5.26 -0.31 -8.78
C SER A 29 6.17 0.68 -8.06
N ARG A 30 7.45 0.67 -8.41
CA ARG A 30 8.47 1.57 -7.90
C ARG A 30 8.88 2.58 -8.98
N ASP A 31 9.01 3.84 -8.62
CA ASP A 31 9.52 4.87 -9.52
C ASP A 31 11.06 4.91 -9.49
N PHE A 32 11.67 5.82 -10.27
CA PHE A 32 13.12 6.01 -10.29
C PHE A 32 13.66 6.64 -9.00
N SER A 33 12.82 7.35 -8.24
CA SER A 33 13.16 7.96 -6.95
C SER A 33 13.17 6.93 -5.81
N GLY A 34 12.61 5.75 -6.05
CA GLY A 34 12.47 4.67 -5.09
C GLY A 34 11.13 4.66 -4.35
N GLU A 35 10.20 5.56 -4.68
CA GLU A 35 8.84 5.63 -4.16
C GLU A 35 8.02 4.44 -4.66
N ILE A 36 7.23 3.85 -3.75
CA ILE A 36 6.30 2.77 -4.09
C ILE A 36 4.91 3.36 -4.22
N TYR A 37 4.34 3.25 -5.41
CA TYR A 37 3.04 3.79 -5.74
C TYR A 37 2.09 2.73 -6.27
N HIS A 38 0.81 3.10 -6.31
CA HIS A 38 -0.26 2.28 -6.85
C HIS A 38 -0.73 2.80 -8.21
N LYS A 39 -0.99 1.89 -9.14
CA LYS A 39 -1.54 2.17 -10.47
C LYS A 39 -3.04 1.89 -10.48
N ASP A 40 -3.74 2.57 -11.36
CA ASP A 40 -5.21 2.60 -11.40
C ASP A 40 -5.86 1.23 -11.72
N PHE A 41 -5.14 0.32 -12.37
CA PHE A 41 -5.65 -1.00 -12.77
C PHE A 41 -5.70 -2.05 -11.65
N CYS A 42 -5.89 -1.63 -10.41
CA CYS A 42 -5.99 -2.54 -9.27
C CYS A 42 -7.22 -3.44 -9.35
N ALA A 43 -7.02 -4.76 -9.30
CA ALA A 43 -8.11 -5.72 -9.21
C ALA A 43 -8.69 -5.90 -7.79
N GLY A 44 -8.16 -5.18 -6.79
CA GLY A 44 -8.67 -5.28 -5.42
C GLY A 44 -8.36 -6.59 -4.67
N CYS A 45 -7.37 -7.39 -5.12
CA CYS A 45 -7.11 -8.72 -4.55
C CYS A 45 -6.64 -8.74 -3.08
N GLY A 46 -6.18 -7.61 -2.53
CA GLY A 46 -5.78 -7.48 -1.12
C GLY A 46 -4.46 -8.16 -0.72
N ASN A 47 -3.72 -8.74 -1.67
CA ASN A 47 -2.46 -9.40 -1.36
C ASN A 47 -1.38 -8.43 -0.86
N CYS A 48 -1.32 -7.23 -1.41
CA CYS A 48 -0.38 -6.20 -0.96
C CYS A 48 -0.59 -5.82 0.51
N ALA A 49 -1.85 -5.62 0.93
CA ALA A 49 -2.23 -5.34 2.32
C ALA A 49 -1.81 -6.47 3.27
N LYS A 50 -2.10 -7.73 2.91
CA LYS A 50 -1.78 -8.91 3.73
C LYS A 50 -0.28 -9.16 3.91
N ASN A 51 0.54 -8.75 2.94
CA ASN A 51 1.98 -9.04 2.92
C ASN A 51 2.84 -7.84 3.31
N CYS A 52 2.24 -6.70 3.67
CA CYS A 52 3.00 -5.59 4.22
C CYS A 52 3.40 -5.91 5.67
N PRO A 53 4.70 -6.08 5.99
CA PRO A 53 5.12 -6.43 7.36
C PRO A 53 4.84 -5.32 8.37
N TYR A 54 4.68 -4.08 7.89
CA TYR A 54 4.36 -2.93 8.72
C TYR A 54 2.85 -2.64 8.80
N GLY A 55 2.02 -3.31 8.00
CA GLY A 55 0.58 -3.06 7.96
C GLY A 55 0.18 -1.70 7.36
N ASN A 56 1.08 -1.02 6.64
CA ASN A 56 0.87 0.34 6.13
C ASN A 56 0.16 0.37 4.76
N ILE A 57 -0.63 -0.66 4.43
CA ILE A 57 -1.42 -0.73 3.19
C ILE A 57 -2.86 -1.09 3.55
N SER A 58 -3.78 -0.20 3.23
CA SER A 58 -5.21 -0.34 3.47
C SER A 58 -5.97 -0.53 2.17
N MET A 59 -6.99 -1.40 2.17
CA MET A 59 -7.87 -1.58 1.02
C MET A 59 -8.98 -0.52 1.07
N GLY A 60 -9.09 0.27 0.00
CA GLY A 60 -10.23 1.16 -0.18
C GLY A 60 -11.49 0.38 -0.52
N THR A 61 -12.62 0.84 -0.01
CA THR A 61 -13.95 0.42 -0.46
C THR A 61 -14.41 1.36 -1.57
N VAL A 62 -14.66 0.84 -2.77
CA VAL A 62 -15.27 1.64 -3.83
C VAL A 62 -16.74 1.80 -3.48
N SER A 63 -17.11 2.93 -2.88
CA SER A 63 -18.50 3.36 -2.81
C SER A 63 -18.88 3.91 -4.17
N ASP A 64 -20.01 3.47 -4.73
CA ASP A 64 -20.48 3.72 -6.11
C ASP A 64 -20.85 5.20 -6.43
N ASN A 65 -20.22 6.16 -5.74
CA ASN A 65 -20.40 7.60 -5.91
C ASN A 65 -19.08 8.29 -6.25
N GLY A 66 -18.39 7.84 -7.31
CA GLY A 66 -17.45 8.65 -8.11
C GLY A 66 -16.44 9.55 -7.39
N GLN A 67 -15.97 9.19 -6.21
CA GLN A 67 -14.93 9.91 -5.47
C GLN A 67 -13.90 8.89 -5.01
N GLU A 68 -12.76 8.86 -5.69
CA GLU A 68 -11.57 8.14 -5.27
C GLU A 68 -11.08 8.77 -3.96
N GLU A 69 -11.48 8.24 -2.81
CA GLU A 69 -10.86 8.58 -1.55
C GLU A 69 -9.41 8.06 -1.59
N LYS A 70 -8.48 8.95 -1.96
CA LYS A 70 -7.04 8.76 -1.74
C LYS A 70 -6.83 8.57 -0.24
N ILE A 71 -6.84 7.32 0.21
CA ILE A 71 -6.43 6.94 1.56
C ILE A 71 -4.93 7.24 1.62
N THR A 72 -4.62 8.39 2.24
CA THR A 72 -3.26 8.93 2.43
C THR A 72 -2.54 8.18 3.54
#